data_AF-A0AAW6QE26-F1
#
_entry.id   AF-A0AAW6QE26-F1
#
_cell.length_a   1.000
_cell.length_b   1.000
_cell.length_c   1.000
_cell.angle_alpha   90.00
_cell.angle_beta   90.00
_cell.angle_gamma   90.00
#
_symmetry.space_group_name_H-M   'P 1'
#
loop_
_entity.id
_entity.type
_entity.pdbx_description
1 polymer ?
#
loop_
_entity_poly.entity_id
_entity_poly.type
_entity_poly.pdbx_seq_one_letter_code
_entity_poly.pdbx_strand_id
1 'polypeptide(L)'
;MANKSLTRQIFDYVLTQYGSQPEYLWKTYPDYAVLRHQDNRKWYAIVMNVPKAKLGLAGTEAIDVMNVKCSPEILSTFLAQDGFLPAYHMNKSHWLTVRLDGSVDNDTIFFLLNASFDLTATRQTKKRLGIARYTEWIVPANPKYYDVEKDLREGGEILWKQSNNVAPDDIVYIYVTAPTAAIRYKCLVLEVNIPYRRRHDHLQIKRVMKIRCLKEYDKTLIPRAKMAQFGVSAVRGPRHMPYGLKQEIDLISDE
;
A
#
# COMPACT_ATOMS: atom_id res chain seq x y z
N MET A 1 -38.20 -14.30 -4.61
CA MET A 1 -37.08 -14.04 -3.68
C MET A 1 -36.71 -12.58 -3.80
N ALA A 2 -36.82 -11.81 -2.73
CA ALA A 2 -36.67 -10.34 -2.78
C ALA A 2 -35.23 -9.97 -3.16
N ASN A 3 -35.09 -9.19 -4.24
CA ASN A 3 -33.83 -8.68 -4.73
C ASN A 3 -33.22 -7.74 -3.67
N LYS A 4 -32.29 -8.24 -2.85
CA LYS A 4 -31.53 -7.38 -1.94
C LYS A 4 -30.66 -6.46 -2.80
N SER A 5 -30.94 -5.16 -2.78
CA SER A 5 -30.11 -4.12 -3.43
C SER A 5 -28.62 -4.40 -3.17
N LEU A 6 -27.79 -4.32 -4.21
CA LEU A 6 -26.34 -4.59 -4.18
C LEU A 6 -25.63 -3.81 -3.06
N THR A 7 -26.08 -2.58 -2.80
CA THR A 7 -25.65 -1.73 -1.68
C THR A 7 -25.82 -2.44 -0.32
N ARG A 8 -26.93 -3.15 -0.10
CA ARG A 8 -27.15 -3.94 1.12
C ARG A 8 -26.19 -5.11 1.22
N GLN A 9 -25.89 -5.77 0.10
CA GLN A 9 -24.91 -6.87 0.08
C GLN A 9 -23.52 -6.37 0.46
N ILE A 10 -23.13 -5.18 -0.02
CA ILE A 10 -21.88 -4.51 0.38
C ILE A 10 -21.87 -4.23 1.87
N PHE A 11 -22.96 -3.70 2.44
CA PHE A 11 -23.03 -3.40 3.88
C PHE A 11 -23.02 -4.66 4.75
N ASP A 12 -23.78 -5.69 4.38
CA ASP A 12 -23.76 -7.00 5.06
C ASP A 12 -22.34 -7.61 5.01
N TYR A 13 -21.66 -7.49 3.86
CA TYR A 13 -20.29 -7.97 3.65
C TYR A 13 -19.28 -7.24 4.55
N VAL A 14 -19.23 -5.91 4.54
CA VAL A 14 -18.24 -5.16 5.36
C VAL A 14 -18.48 -5.27 6.85
N LEU A 15 -19.73 -5.45 7.27
CA LEU A 15 -20.04 -5.76 8.67
C LEU A 15 -19.46 -7.12 9.04
N THR A 16 -19.68 -8.14 8.20
CA THR A 16 -19.23 -9.52 8.46
C THR A 16 -17.70 -9.63 8.40
N GLN A 17 -17.07 -9.07 7.37
CA GLN A 17 -15.63 -9.21 7.12
C GLN A 17 -14.79 -8.27 7.98
N TYR A 18 -15.25 -7.03 8.18
CA TYR A 18 -14.43 -5.97 8.80
C TYR A 18 -14.97 -5.48 10.15
N GLY A 19 -16.20 -5.84 10.51
CA GLY A 19 -16.91 -5.23 11.63
C GLY A 19 -17.24 -3.75 11.39
N SER A 20 -17.20 -3.27 10.15
CA SER A 20 -17.48 -1.87 9.82
C SER A 20 -18.97 -1.66 9.56
N GLN A 21 -19.51 -0.52 9.97
CA GLN A 21 -20.87 -0.10 9.65
C GLN A 21 -20.85 1.17 8.78
N PRO A 22 -21.85 1.36 7.90
CA PRO A 22 -22.00 2.60 7.14
C PRO A 22 -22.26 3.79 8.07
N GLU A 23 -21.62 4.91 7.78
CA GLU A 23 -21.83 6.18 8.46
C GLU A 23 -22.39 7.24 7.51
N TYR A 24 -23.43 7.96 7.93
CA TYR A 24 -24.12 8.98 7.13
C TYR A 24 -23.74 10.37 7.62
N LEU A 25 -22.75 10.97 6.96
CA LEU A 25 -22.11 12.19 7.48
C LEU A 25 -22.78 13.49 7.02
N TRP A 26 -23.65 13.44 6.01
CA TRP A 26 -24.23 14.64 5.39
C TRP A 26 -25.75 14.69 5.54
N LYS A 27 -26.27 15.79 6.10
CA LYS A 27 -27.72 16.04 6.16
C LYS A 27 -28.34 16.25 4.78
N THR A 28 -27.61 16.88 3.87
CA THR A 28 -28.07 17.18 2.50
C THR A 28 -28.07 15.95 1.60
N TYR A 29 -27.27 14.93 1.94
CA TYR A 29 -27.15 13.68 1.17
C TYR A 29 -27.31 12.50 2.14
N PRO A 30 -28.54 12.24 2.64
CA PRO A 30 -28.79 11.25 3.68
C PRO A 30 -28.50 9.82 3.21
N ASP A 31 -28.52 9.58 1.90
CA ASP A 31 -28.27 8.25 1.31
C ASP A 31 -26.79 7.98 1.05
N TYR A 32 -25.90 8.94 1.30
CA TYR A 32 -24.46 8.76 1.08
C TYR A 32 -23.84 8.11 2.32
N ALA A 33 -23.34 6.89 2.13
CA ALA A 33 -22.79 6.06 3.19
C ALA A 33 -21.28 5.98 3.09
N VAL A 34 -20.58 6.39 4.14
CA VAL A 34 -19.13 6.29 4.28
C VAL A 34 -18.76 5.00 4.99
N LEU A 35 -17.75 4.32 4.45
CA LEU A 35 -17.13 3.15 5.05
C LEU A 35 -15.68 3.50 5.43
N ARG A 36 -15.36 3.41 6.72
CA ARG A 36 -14.06 3.82 7.25
C ARG A 36 -13.61 2.94 8.41
N HIS A 37 -12.29 2.85 8.58
CA HIS A 37 -11.72 2.05 9.66
C HIS A 37 -12.09 2.60 11.04
N GLN A 38 -12.34 1.71 12.00
CA GLN A 38 -12.62 2.09 13.38
C GLN A 38 -11.39 2.70 14.08
N ASP A 39 -10.18 2.22 13.74
CA ASP A 39 -8.94 2.56 14.43
C ASP A 39 -8.35 3.93 14.01
N ASN A 40 -8.33 4.23 12.71
CA ASN A 40 -7.68 5.40 12.15
C ASN A 40 -8.64 6.35 11.44
N ARG A 41 -9.93 5.99 11.39
CA ARG A 41 -11.01 6.78 10.79
C ARG A 41 -10.82 7.12 9.31
N LYS A 42 -9.84 6.53 8.62
CA LYS A 42 -9.61 6.69 7.18
C LYS A 42 -10.69 5.96 6.40
N TRP A 43 -11.19 6.63 5.37
CA TRP A 43 -12.19 6.07 4.48
C TRP A 43 -11.54 5.10 3.52
N TYR A 44 -12.20 3.97 3.32
CA TYR A 44 -11.84 2.98 2.31
C TYR A 44 -12.93 2.85 1.25
N ALA A 45 -14.17 3.20 1.55
CA ALA A 45 -15.19 3.30 0.54
C ALA A 45 -16.23 4.37 0.88
N ILE A 46 -16.95 4.82 -0.14
CA ILE A 46 -18.16 5.61 0.01
C ILE A 46 -19.15 5.17 -1.05
N VAL A 47 -20.37 4.82 -0.61
CA VAL A 47 -21.50 4.50 -1.48
C VAL A 47 -22.38 5.72 -1.61
N MET A 48 -22.76 6.06 -2.84
CA MET A 48 -23.50 7.27 -3.18
C MET A 48 -24.55 6.97 -4.24
N ASN A 49 -25.65 7.70 -4.23
CA ASN A 49 -26.63 7.71 -5.30
C ASN A 49 -26.44 8.99 -6.13
N VAL A 50 -25.97 8.88 -7.37
CA VAL A 50 -25.52 10.02 -8.19
C VAL A 50 -26.23 10.04 -9.55
N PRO A 51 -26.76 11.19 -10.00
CA PRO A 51 -27.32 11.34 -11.35
C PRO A 51 -26.31 10.96 -12.44
N LYS A 52 -26.74 10.16 -13.42
CA LYS A 52 -25.90 9.71 -14.55
C LYS A 52 -25.21 10.86 -15.28
N ALA A 53 -25.91 11.96 -15.53
CA ALA A 53 -25.34 13.16 -16.13
C ALA A 53 -24.10 13.71 -15.38
N LYS A 54 -24.06 13.62 -14.04
CA LYS A 54 -22.91 14.07 -13.23
C LYS A 54 -21.71 13.12 -13.31
N LEU A 55 -21.93 11.90 -13.76
CA LEU A 55 -20.93 10.86 -13.98
C LEU A 55 -20.44 10.81 -15.43
N GLY A 56 -20.95 11.69 -16.31
CA GLY A 56 -20.64 11.67 -17.75
C GLY A 56 -21.39 10.57 -18.52
N LEU A 57 -22.43 9.97 -17.92
CA LEU A 57 -23.27 8.96 -18.55
C LEU A 57 -24.53 9.60 -19.15
N ALA A 58 -25.10 8.96 -20.18
CA ALA A 58 -26.37 9.36 -20.74
C ALA A 58 -27.52 9.07 -19.75
N GLY A 59 -28.47 10.01 -19.63
CA GLY A 59 -29.61 9.92 -18.72
C GLY A 59 -29.53 10.89 -17.53
N THR A 60 -30.67 11.09 -16.88
CA THR A 60 -30.83 11.99 -15.71
C THR A 60 -31.17 11.24 -14.44
N GLU A 61 -31.51 9.96 -14.56
CA GLU A 61 -31.73 9.06 -13.43
C GLU A 61 -30.48 8.91 -12.58
N ALA A 62 -30.69 8.69 -11.28
CA ALA A 62 -29.60 8.45 -10.36
C ALA A 62 -29.28 6.95 -10.28
N ILE A 63 -27.98 6.65 -10.20
CA ILE A 63 -27.47 5.29 -10.02
C ILE A 63 -26.64 5.22 -8.75
N ASP A 64 -26.66 4.04 -8.14
CA ASP A 64 -25.76 3.73 -7.03
C ASP A 64 -24.34 3.53 -7.57
N VAL A 65 -23.39 4.17 -6.91
CA VAL A 65 -21.97 4.04 -7.18
C VAL A 65 -21.19 3.87 -5.89
N MET A 66 -20.05 3.21 -5.96
CA MET A 66 -19.10 3.10 -4.86
C MET A 66 -17.76 3.68 -5.28
N ASN A 67 -17.26 4.67 -4.55
CA ASN A 67 -15.85 5.00 -4.66
C ASN A 67 -15.03 4.12 -3.73
N VAL A 68 -13.94 3.58 -4.24
CA VAL A 68 -12.93 2.81 -3.50
C VAL A 68 -11.56 3.41 -3.71
N LYS A 69 -10.68 3.27 -2.73
CA LYS A 69 -9.29 3.69 -2.85
C LYS A 69 -8.51 2.64 -3.64
N CYS A 70 -7.84 3.05 -4.70
CA CYS A 70 -7.05 2.17 -5.56
C CYS A 70 -5.61 2.65 -5.64
N SER A 71 -4.70 1.71 -5.89
CA SER A 71 -3.36 2.07 -6.34
C SER A 71 -3.43 2.54 -7.81
N PRO A 72 -2.49 3.38 -8.27
CA PRO A 72 -2.48 3.87 -9.65
C PRO A 72 -2.49 2.74 -10.69
N GLU A 73 -1.87 1.60 -10.38
CA GLU A 73 -1.79 0.43 -11.25
C GLU A 73 -3.17 -0.21 -11.46
N ILE A 74 -3.89 -0.52 -10.37
CA ILE A 74 -5.26 -1.06 -10.41
C ILE A 74 -6.17 -0.08 -11.17
N LEU A 75 -6.04 1.21 -10.88
CA LEU A 75 -6.84 2.26 -11.51
C LEU A 75 -6.67 2.25 -13.05
N SER A 76 -5.45 2.08 -13.55
CA SER A 76 -5.19 2.01 -15.00
C SER A 76 -5.83 0.80 -15.68
N THR A 77 -5.90 -0.35 -15.00
CA THR A 77 -6.49 -1.59 -15.53
C THR A 77 -8.03 -1.52 -15.57
N PHE A 78 -8.65 -0.94 -14.54
CA PHE A 78 -10.10 -0.93 -14.42
C PHE A 78 -10.77 0.22 -15.17
N LEU A 79 -10.12 1.39 -15.31
CA LEU A 79 -10.73 2.52 -16.03
C LEU A 79 -11.01 2.26 -17.52
N ALA A 80 -10.37 1.24 -18.12
CA ALA A 80 -10.62 0.83 -19.50
C ALA A 80 -11.84 -0.10 -19.65
N GLN A 81 -12.41 -0.59 -18.55
CA GLN A 81 -13.50 -1.56 -18.54
C GLN A 81 -14.84 -0.87 -18.33
N ASP A 82 -15.93 -1.45 -18.87
CA ASP A 82 -17.28 -0.95 -18.58
C ASP A 82 -17.61 -1.13 -17.09
N GLY A 83 -18.46 -0.23 -16.58
CA GLY A 83 -18.83 -0.19 -15.17
C GLY A 83 -17.90 0.62 -14.26
N PHE A 84 -16.74 1.08 -14.77
CA PHE A 84 -15.76 1.86 -14.00
C PHE A 84 -15.62 3.28 -14.54
N LEU A 85 -15.45 4.24 -13.62
CA LEU A 85 -15.39 5.66 -13.92
C LEU A 85 -14.27 6.36 -13.11
N PRO A 86 -13.75 7.49 -13.61
CA PRO A 86 -12.89 8.36 -12.80
C PRO A 86 -13.60 8.78 -11.51
N ALA A 87 -12.84 8.91 -10.43
CA ALA A 87 -13.39 9.20 -9.12
C ALA A 87 -14.35 10.42 -9.10
N TYR A 88 -15.58 10.19 -8.65
CA TYR A 88 -16.55 11.24 -8.36
C TYR A 88 -16.26 11.90 -7.00
N HIS A 89 -16.09 13.23 -6.94
CA HIS A 89 -15.72 14.02 -5.74
C HIS A 89 -14.35 13.69 -5.08
N MET A 90 -13.75 12.54 -5.36
CA MET A 90 -12.49 12.10 -4.77
C MET A 90 -11.29 12.34 -5.70
N ASN A 91 -10.08 12.13 -5.18
CA ASN A 91 -8.86 12.25 -5.97
C ASN A 91 -8.78 11.14 -7.04
N LYS A 92 -8.85 11.54 -8.32
CA LYS A 92 -8.88 10.65 -9.50
C LYS A 92 -7.61 9.82 -9.72
N SER A 93 -6.52 10.09 -9.02
CA SER A 93 -5.27 9.31 -9.09
C SER A 93 -5.22 8.18 -8.05
N HIS A 94 -6.10 8.21 -7.06
CA HIS A 94 -6.08 7.28 -5.91
C HIS A 94 -7.44 6.69 -5.57
N TRP A 95 -8.47 7.07 -6.30
CA TRP A 95 -9.83 6.58 -6.10
C TRP A 95 -10.43 6.19 -7.44
N LEU A 96 -11.29 5.19 -7.40
CA LEU A 96 -12.01 4.66 -8.55
C LEU A 96 -13.50 4.66 -8.22
N THR A 97 -14.34 5.09 -9.16
CA THR A 97 -15.79 4.98 -9.03
C THR A 97 -16.24 3.70 -9.73
N VAL A 98 -16.97 2.84 -9.01
CA VAL A 98 -17.54 1.59 -9.49
C VAL A 98 -19.06 1.74 -9.57
N ARG A 99 -19.67 1.41 -10.71
CA ARG A 99 -21.12 1.42 -10.87
C ARG A 99 -21.74 0.20 -10.20
N LEU A 100 -22.80 0.41 -9.42
CA LEU A 100 -23.55 -0.63 -8.71
C LEU A 100 -24.89 -0.95 -9.39
N ASP A 101 -24.94 -0.80 -10.72
CA ASP A 101 -26.14 -1.01 -11.55
C ASP A 101 -26.16 -2.38 -12.26
N GLY A 102 -25.26 -3.28 -11.86
CA GLY A 102 -25.10 -4.62 -12.45
C GLY A 102 -24.13 -4.69 -13.63
N SER A 103 -23.49 -3.58 -14.02
CA SER A 103 -22.42 -3.57 -15.03
C SER A 103 -21.12 -4.25 -14.57
N VAL A 104 -20.89 -4.35 -13.25
CA VAL A 104 -19.74 -5.02 -12.65
C VAL A 104 -20.23 -6.19 -11.81
N ASP A 105 -19.56 -7.34 -11.92
CA ASP A 105 -19.87 -8.52 -11.12
C ASP A 105 -19.52 -8.32 -9.63
N ASN A 106 -20.21 -9.07 -8.77
CA ASN A 106 -20.06 -8.94 -7.32
C ASN A 106 -18.64 -9.29 -6.83
N ASP A 107 -17.97 -10.25 -7.45
CA ASP A 107 -16.65 -10.71 -7.01
C ASP A 107 -15.61 -9.60 -7.25
N THR A 108 -15.68 -8.93 -8.40
CA THR A 108 -14.85 -7.76 -8.70
C THR A 108 -15.12 -6.60 -7.75
N ILE A 109 -16.39 -6.34 -7.40
CA ILE A 109 -16.77 -5.30 -6.44
C ILE A 109 -16.16 -5.58 -5.07
N PHE A 110 -16.29 -6.81 -4.56
CA PHE A 110 -15.71 -7.19 -3.27
C PHE A 110 -14.19 -7.21 -3.31
N PHE A 111 -13.57 -7.66 -4.40
CA PHE A 111 -12.12 -7.60 -4.57
C PHE A 111 -11.59 -6.17 -4.43
N LEU A 112 -12.19 -5.20 -5.13
CA LEU A 112 -11.79 -3.79 -5.06
C LEU A 112 -12.02 -3.18 -3.68
N LEU A 113 -13.12 -3.55 -3.03
CA LEU A 113 -13.43 -3.14 -1.67
C LEU A 113 -12.38 -3.65 -0.67
N ASN A 114 -11.97 -4.91 -0.80
CA ASN A 114 -10.94 -5.53 0.03
C ASN A 114 -9.58 -4.89 -0.20
N ALA A 115 -9.20 -4.69 -1.45
CA ALA A 115 -7.96 -4.02 -1.82
C ALA A 115 -7.90 -2.59 -1.22
N SER A 116 -9.03 -1.87 -1.25
CA SER A 116 -9.13 -0.54 -0.65
C SER A 116 -9.04 -0.56 0.88
N PHE A 117 -9.73 -1.51 1.53
CA PHE A 117 -9.64 -1.72 2.98
C PHE A 117 -8.19 -1.97 3.40
N ASP A 118 -7.51 -2.88 2.72
CA ASP A 118 -6.11 -3.22 2.96
C ASP A 118 -5.18 -2.04 2.72
N LEU A 119 -5.42 -1.24 1.69
CA LEU A 119 -4.59 -0.07 1.37
C LEU A 119 -4.66 1.00 2.46
N THR A 120 -5.75 1.05 3.22
CA THR A 120 -6.05 2.12 4.18
C THR A 120 -6.02 1.68 5.64
N ALA A 121 -6.06 0.37 5.92
CA ALA A 121 -6.00 -0.21 7.25
C ALA A 121 -4.67 0.09 7.96
N THR A 122 -4.72 0.27 9.29
CA THR A 122 -3.49 0.26 10.07
C THR A 122 -2.91 -1.15 10.15
N ARG A 123 -1.64 -1.22 10.56
CA ARG A 123 -0.96 -2.47 10.86
C ARG A 123 -1.63 -3.31 11.93
N GLN A 124 -2.16 -2.66 12.97
CA GLN A 124 -2.84 -3.36 14.06
C GLN A 124 -4.09 -4.08 13.55
N THR A 125 -4.88 -3.39 12.72
CA THR A 125 -6.07 -3.99 12.08
C THR A 125 -5.69 -5.11 11.11
N LYS A 126 -4.65 -4.93 10.29
CA LYS A 126 -4.15 -5.99 9.40
C LYS A 126 -3.72 -7.23 10.17
N LYS A 127 -2.93 -7.07 11.23
CA LYS A 127 -2.48 -8.16 12.09
C LYS A 127 -3.66 -8.88 12.76
N ARG A 128 -4.63 -8.12 13.29
CA ARG A 128 -5.84 -8.67 13.94
C ARG A 128 -6.68 -9.50 12.97
N LEU A 129 -6.76 -9.09 11.71
CA LEU A 129 -7.56 -9.75 10.67
C LEU A 129 -6.77 -10.81 9.88
N GLY A 130 -5.51 -11.07 10.24
CA GLY A 130 -4.67 -12.03 9.50
C GLY A 130 -4.34 -11.59 8.06
N ILE A 131 -4.53 -10.30 7.74
CA ILE A 131 -4.21 -9.73 6.43
C ILE A 131 -2.68 -9.59 6.35
N ALA A 132 -2.02 -10.60 5.83
CA ALA A 132 -0.58 -10.58 5.61
C ALA A 132 -0.26 -9.57 4.49
N ARG A 133 0.21 -8.38 4.89
CA ARG A 133 1.05 -7.56 4.01
C ARG A 133 2.33 -7.22 4.73
N TYR A 134 3.42 -7.82 4.26
CA TYR A 134 4.76 -7.34 4.50
C TYR A 134 4.89 -5.97 3.84
N THR A 135 5.20 -4.92 4.61
CA THR A 135 5.47 -3.62 4.02
C THR A 135 6.89 -3.66 3.46
N GLU A 136 7.05 -3.29 2.20
CA GLU A 136 8.36 -3.24 1.57
C GLU A 136 8.90 -1.81 1.62
N TRP A 137 10.11 -1.67 2.16
CA TRP A 137 10.78 -0.40 2.39
C TRP A 137 12.08 -0.32 1.60
N ILE A 138 12.49 0.88 1.23
CA ILE A 138 13.84 1.19 0.79
C ILE A 138 14.48 2.07 1.87
N VAL A 139 15.64 1.69 2.38
CA VAL A 139 16.40 2.44 3.39
C VAL A 139 17.81 2.75 2.90
N PRO A 140 18.38 3.93 3.23
CA PRO A 140 19.73 4.27 2.82
C PRO A 140 20.78 3.68 3.75
N ALA A 141 21.84 3.12 3.18
CA ALA A 141 23.08 2.78 3.84
C ALA A 141 24.20 3.67 3.29
N ASN A 142 24.79 4.51 4.14
CA ASN A 142 25.91 5.34 3.74
C ASN A 142 27.24 4.64 4.08
N PRO A 143 28.08 4.29 3.09
CA PRO A 143 29.37 3.62 3.30
C PRO A 143 30.31 4.34 4.27
N LYS A 144 30.15 5.65 4.47
CA LYS A 144 30.91 6.42 5.48
C LYS A 144 30.65 5.94 6.91
N TYR A 145 29.46 5.40 7.18
CA TYR A 145 29.02 5.02 8.52
C TYR A 145 28.79 3.51 8.69
N TYR A 146 28.52 2.80 7.59
CA TYR A 146 28.19 1.37 7.61
C TYR A 146 28.94 0.66 6.49
N ASP A 147 29.62 -0.42 6.81
CA ASP A 147 30.23 -1.30 5.81
C ASP A 147 29.29 -2.48 5.52
N VAL A 148 28.12 -2.17 4.96
CA VAL A 148 27.09 -3.19 4.67
C VAL A 148 27.55 -4.25 3.69
N GLU A 149 28.49 -3.92 2.79
CA GLU A 149 28.99 -4.87 1.79
C GLU A 149 29.91 -5.92 2.43
N LYS A 150 30.56 -5.60 3.55
CA LYS A 150 31.32 -6.56 4.35
C LYS A 150 30.46 -7.30 5.36
N ASP A 151 29.54 -6.59 6.00
CA ASP A 151 28.80 -7.09 7.16
C ASP A 151 27.58 -7.93 6.76
N LEU A 152 27.04 -7.72 5.56
CA LEU A 152 25.82 -8.35 5.07
C LEU A 152 26.09 -9.21 3.83
N ARG A 153 25.60 -10.45 3.89
CA ARG A 153 25.65 -11.45 2.83
C ARG A 153 24.38 -12.28 2.89
N GLU A 154 24.01 -12.95 1.81
CA GLU A 154 22.82 -13.81 1.79
C GLU A 154 22.77 -14.80 2.95
N GLY A 155 21.60 -14.94 3.57
CA GLY A 155 21.38 -15.74 4.78
C GLY A 155 21.92 -15.11 6.08
N GLY A 156 22.76 -14.08 6.00
CA GLY A 156 23.35 -13.40 7.16
C GLY A 156 22.35 -12.55 7.94
N GLU A 157 22.57 -12.44 9.26
CA GLU A 157 21.78 -11.59 10.15
C GLU A 157 22.64 -10.48 10.75
N ILE A 158 22.14 -9.25 10.74
CA ILE A 158 22.81 -8.10 11.35
C ILE A 158 21.85 -7.26 12.19
N LEU A 159 22.43 -6.46 13.10
CA LEU A 159 21.72 -5.37 13.75
C LEU A 159 21.82 -4.12 12.87
N TRP A 160 20.66 -3.61 12.45
CA TRP A 160 20.54 -2.41 11.63
C TRP A 160 19.93 -1.27 12.43
N LYS A 161 20.22 -0.02 12.08
CA LYS A 161 19.60 1.14 12.71
C LYS A 161 18.07 1.05 12.57
N GLN A 162 17.34 1.25 13.68
CA GLN A 162 15.88 1.28 13.65
C GLN A 162 15.39 2.37 12.69
N SER A 163 14.57 1.96 11.74
CA SER A 163 13.85 2.86 10.83
C SER A 163 12.45 3.14 11.36
N ASN A 164 12.00 4.39 11.26
CA ASN A 164 10.65 4.75 11.68
C ASN A 164 9.62 3.95 10.87
N ASN A 165 8.59 3.46 11.54
CA ASN A 165 7.54 2.66 10.92
C ASN A 165 8.04 1.36 10.26
N VAL A 166 9.20 0.81 10.60
CA VAL A 166 9.53 -0.57 10.22
C VAL A 166 9.08 -1.53 11.33
N ALA A 167 8.45 -2.64 10.97
CA ALA A 167 7.93 -3.66 11.90
C ALA A 167 8.52 -5.05 11.60
N PRO A 168 8.40 -6.03 12.51
CA PRO A 168 8.72 -7.42 12.19
C PRO A 168 7.92 -7.89 10.96
N ASP A 169 8.53 -8.79 10.22
CA ASP A 169 8.07 -9.36 8.95
C ASP A 169 8.05 -8.38 7.75
N ASP A 170 8.27 -7.08 7.95
CA ASP A 170 8.48 -6.16 6.82
C ASP A 170 9.75 -6.57 6.01
N ILE A 171 9.76 -6.22 4.72
CA ILE A 171 10.95 -6.34 3.87
C ILE A 171 11.63 -4.98 3.77
N VAL A 172 12.94 -4.97 3.90
CA VAL A 172 13.78 -3.79 3.77
C VAL A 172 14.81 -4.02 2.66
N TYR A 173 14.71 -3.21 1.62
CA TYR A 173 15.70 -3.07 0.57
C TYR A 173 16.74 -2.03 0.99
N ILE A 174 18.01 -2.43 1.03
CA ILE A 174 19.12 -1.54 1.41
C ILE A 174 19.69 -0.90 0.14
N TYR A 175 19.49 0.41 0.04
CA TYR A 175 20.13 1.26 -0.97
C TYR A 175 21.47 1.76 -0.44
N VAL A 176 22.57 1.27 -1.02
CA VAL A 176 23.91 1.75 -0.70
C VAL A 176 24.13 3.05 -1.45
N THR A 177 24.42 4.14 -0.73
CA THR A 177 24.65 5.45 -1.34
C THR A 177 25.96 5.47 -2.13
N ALA A 178 26.38 6.63 -2.64
CA ALA A 178 27.67 6.76 -3.34
C ALA A 178 28.83 6.17 -2.49
N PRO A 179 29.79 5.46 -3.12
CA PRO A 179 29.98 5.32 -4.56
C PRO A 179 29.12 4.25 -5.24
N THR A 180 28.55 3.29 -4.51
CA THR A 180 27.76 2.18 -5.08
C THR A 180 26.47 2.68 -5.76
N ALA A 181 25.73 3.58 -5.10
CA ALA A 181 24.51 4.23 -5.62
C ALA A 181 23.47 3.26 -6.23
N ALA A 182 23.22 2.14 -5.55
CA ALA A 182 22.31 1.08 -6.01
C ALA A 182 21.64 0.36 -4.83
N ILE A 183 20.50 -0.30 -5.10
CA ILE A 183 19.96 -1.30 -4.16
C ILE A 183 20.84 -2.54 -4.22
N ARG A 184 21.32 -2.99 -3.06
CA ARG A 184 22.23 -4.14 -2.94
C ARG A 184 21.65 -5.32 -2.19
N TYR A 185 20.70 -5.10 -1.29
CA TYR A 185 20.20 -6.18 -0.43
C TYR A 185 18.69 -6.13 -0.26
N LYS A 186 18.04 -7.29 -0.25
CA LYS A 186 16.65 -7.49 0.20
C LYS A 186 16.71 -8.22 1.54
N CYS A 187 16.13 -7.65 2.59
CA CYS A 187 16.21 -8.19 3.95
C CYS A 187 14.84 -8.37 4.58
N LEU A 188 14.66 -9.43 5.36
CA LEU A 188 13.52 -9.63 6.26
C LEU A 188 13.80 -8.98 7.61
N VAL A 189 12.84 -8.26 8.16
CA VAL A 189 12.92 -7.73 9.51
C VAL A 189 12.45 -8.78 10.51
N LEU A 190 13.34 -9.21 11.40
CA LEU A 190 13.03 -10.23 12.41
C LEU A 190 12.50 -9.60 13.70
N GLU A 191 13.17 -8.54 14.16
CA GLU A 191 12.86 -7.88 15.44
C GLU A 191 13.09 -6.37 15.32
N VAL A 192 12.35 -5.57 16.10
CA VAL A 192 12.43 -4.10 16.08
C VAL A 192 12.50 -3.52 17.48
N ASN A 193 12.92 -2.26 17.57
CA ASN A 193 13.00 -1.46 18.80
C ASN A 193 13.93 -2.05 19.87
N ILE A 194 14.93 -2.83 19.46
CA ILE A 194 15.93 -3.40 20.35
C ILE A 194 16.77 -2.25 20.93
N PRO A 195 16.84 -2.07 22.26
CA PRO A 195 17.67 -1.02 22.86
C PRO A 195 19.14 -1.18 22.47
N TYR A 196 19.77 -0.10 22.00
CA TYR A 196 21.17 -0.10 21.58
C TYR A 196 21.96 0.91 22.42
N ARG A 197 22.98 0.44 23.15
CA ARG A 197 23.79 1.27 24.07
C ARG A 197 25.20 1.58 23.56
N ARG A 198 25.56 1.11 22.36
CA ARG A 198 26.90 1.34 21.81
C ARG A 198 27.02 2.77 21.30
N ARG A 199 28.00 3.52 21.84
CA ARG A 199 28.40 4.81 21.27
C ARG A 199 29.28 4.51 20.05
N HIS A 200 28.79 4.82 18.86
CA HIS A 200 29.67 5.09 17.73
C HIS A 200 30.00 6.59 17.78
N ASP A 201 31.27 6.95 17.60
CA ASP A 201 31.80 8.30 17.80
C ASP A 201 31.11 9.41 16.98
N HIS A 202 30.23 9.05 16.03
CA HIS A 202 29.51 10.00 15.16
C HIS A 202 27.99 9.77 15.04
N LEU A 203 27.41 8.74 15.68
CA LEU A 203 25.98 8.40 15.55
C LEU A 203 25.36 7.98 16.89
N GLN A 204 24.41 8.78 17.40
CA GLN A 204 23.59 8.39 18.55
C GLN A 204 22.45 7.44 18.13
N ILE A 205 22.74 6.15 18.03
CA ILE A 205 21.74 5.11 17.77
C ILE A 205 21.18 4.64 19.11
N LYS A 206 19.91 4.95 19.39
CA LYS A 206 19.23 4.50 20.63
C LYS A 206 18.56 3.13 20.50
N ARG A 207 18.17 2.76 19.29
CA ARG A 207 17.45 1.52 18.98
C ARG A 207 17.91 0.94 17.64
N VAL A 208 17.94 -0.39 17.58
CA VAL A 208 18.24 -1.17 16.38
C VAL A 208 17.11 -2.15 16.08
N MET A 209 17.12 -2.67 14.86
CA MET A 209 16.28 -3.75 14.38
C MET A 209 17.17 -4.90 13.94
N LYS A 210 16.74 -6.15 14.14
CA LYS A 210 17.43 -7.33 13.65
C LYS A 210 16.89 -7.66 12.26
N ILE A 211 17.76 -7.74 11.27
CA ILE A 211 17.40 -8.07 9.89
C ILE A 211 18.17 -9.27 9.40
N ARG A 212 17.55 -10.08 8.52
CA ARG A 212 18.19 -11.19 7.79
C ARG A 212 18.24 -10.87 6.31
N CYS A 213 19.39 -10.95 5.69
CA CYS A 213 19.52 -10.82 4.24
C CYS A 213 18.89 -12.02 3.54
N LEU A 214 17.90 -11.76 2.71
CA LEU A 214 17.25 -12.76 1.87
C LEU A 214 17.94 -12.89 0.50
N LYS A 215 18.38 -11.76 -0.07
CA LYS A 215 19.01 -11.71 -1.39
C LYS A 215 20.01 -10.57 -1.49
N GLU A 216 21.13 -10.83 -2.15
CA GLU A 216 22.12 -9.86 -2.56
C GLU A 216 22.00 -9.60 -4.07
N TYR A 217 22.12 -8.33 -4.45
CA TYR A 217 22.05 -7.89 -5.84
C TYR A 217 23.38 -7.31 -6.27
N ASP A 218 23.76 -7.59 -7.52
CA ASP A 218 24.84 -6.86 -8.15
C ASP A 218 24.48 -5.37 -8.30
N LYS A 219 25.47 -4.50 -8.05
CA LYS A 219 25.30 -3.04 -8.06
C LYS A 219 24.82 -2.48 -9.40
N THR A 220 24.98 -3.21 -10.49
CA THR A 220 24.58 -2.79 -11.85
C THR A 220 23.11 -3.08 -12.16
N LEU A 221 22.44 -3.95 -11.41
CA LEU A 221 21.07 -4.36 -11.68
C LEU A 221 20.05 -3.27 -11.33
N ILE A 222 20.21 -2.66 -10.16
CA ILE A 222 19.25 -1.69 -9.60
C ILE A 222 19.95 -0.36 -9.25
N PRO A 223 20.60 0.30 -10.21
CA PRO A 223 21.28 1.57 -9.97
C PRO A 223 20.25 2.69 -9.77
N ARG A 224 20.71 3.80 -9.19
CA ARG A 224 19.89 5.01 -8.99
C ARG A 224 19.15 5.45 -10.25
N ALA A 225 19.78 5.34 -11.42
CA ALA A 225 19.15 5.71 -12.70
C ALA A 225 17.91 4.87 -13.02
N LYS A 226 17.97 3.54 -12.80
CA LYS A 226 16.81 2.65 -12.96
C LYS A 226 15.74 2.98 -11.93
N MET A 227 16.12 3.13 -10.66
CA MET A 227 15.19 3.52 -9.59
C MET A 227 14.45 4.84 -9.89
N ALA A 228 15.12 5.81 -10.53
CA ALA A 228 14.52 7.09 -10.89
C ALA A 228 13.38 6.97 -11.92
N GLN A 229 13.44 5.97 -12.82
CA GLN A 229 12.36 5.68 -13.78
C GLN A 229 11.05 5.30 -13.08
N PHE A 230 11.14 4.73 -11.87
CA PHE A 230 10.01 4.36 -11.02
C PHE A 230 9.71 5.40 -9.92
N GLY A 231 10.12 6.65 -10.11
CA GLY A 231 9.83 7.75 -9.18
C GLY A 231 10.69 7.75 -7.90
N VAL A 232 11.84 7.07 -7.90
CA VAL A 232 12.78 7.04 -6.77
C VAL A 232 14.08 7.75 -7.13
N SER A 233 14.04 9.09 -7.13
CA SER A 233 15.20 9.92 -7.51
C SER A 233 16.24 10.10 -6.39
N ALA A 234 15.84 9.92 -5.13
CA ALA A 234 16.73 9.99 -3.96
C ALA A 234 16.19 9.18 -2.78
N VAL A 235 17.09 8.56 -2.01
CA VAL A 235 16.78 7.83 -0.78
C VAL A 235 17.51 8.52 0.39
N ARG A 236 16.81 9.44 1.08
CA ARG A 236 17.36 10.18 2.23
C ARG A 236 16.86 9.65 3.58
N GLY A 237 15.92 8.72 3.55
CA GLY A 237 15.34 8.05 4.71
C GLY A 237 14.47 6.88 4.26
N PRO A 238 13.86 6.14 5.21
CA PRO A 238 12.95 5.04 4.90
C PRO A 238 11.80 5.52 4.02
N ARG A 239 11.55 4.82 2.91
CA ARG A 239 10.45 5.11 1.98
C ARG A 239 9.83 3.81 1.49
N HIS A 240 8.56 3.84 1.09
CA HIS A 240 7.91 2.66 0.52
C HIS A 240 8.54 2.27 -0.82
N MET A 241 8.61 0.97 -1.07
CA MET A 241 8.96 0.40 -2.37
C MET A 241 7.81 0.66 -3.36
N PRO A 242 8.03 1.35 -4.50
CA PRO A 242 7.03 1.43 -5.56
C PRO A 242 6.77 0.04 -6.16
N TYR A 243 5.49 -0.26 -6.46
CA TYR A 243 5.12 -1.56 -7.02
C TYR A 243 5.83 -1.86 -8.35
N GLY A 244 5.87 -0.91 -9.28
CA GLY A 244 6.57 -1.10 -10.56
C GLY A 244 8.06 -1.44 -10.39
N LEU A 245 8.75 -0.80 -9.43
CA LEU A 245 10.15 -1.11 -9.13
C LEU A 245 10.29 -2.51 -8.51
N LYS A 246 9.36 -2.92 -7.64
CA LYS A 246 9.34 -4.27 -7.07
C LYS A 246 9.19 -5.33 -8.18
N GLN A 247 8.22 -5.17 -9.07
CA GLN A 247 8.00 -6.08 -10.19
C GLN A 247 9.24 -6.19 -11.07
N GLU A 248 9.88 -5.07 -11.40
CA GLU A 248 11.13 -5.06 -12.16
C GLU A 248 12.26 -5.81 -11.43
N ILE A 249 12.40 -5.62 -10.12
CA ILE A 249 13.39 -6.34 -9.31
C ILE A 249 13.10 -7.84 -9.32
N ASP A 250 11.85 -8.25 -9.13
CA ASP A 250 11.46 -9.66 -9.10
C ASP A 250 11.73 -10.31 -10.47
N LEU A 251 11.44 -9.63 -11.60
CA LEU A 251 11.75 -10.11 -12.95
C LEU A 251 13.26 -10.31 -13.19
N ILE A 252 14.09 -9.34 -12.79
CA ILE A 252 15.56 -9.43 -12.91
C ILE A 252 16.15 -10.48 -11.95
N SER A 253 15.42 -10.81 -10.88
CA SER A 253 15.87 -11.74 -9.85
C SER A 253 15.62 -13.21 -10.19
N ASP A 254 14.71 -13.48 -11.12
CA ASP A 254 14.32 -14.81 -11.56
C ASP A 254 15.08 -15.27 -12.84
N GLU A 255 15.94 -14.41 -13.41
CA GLU A 255 16.99 -14.73 -14.40
C GLU A 255 18.33 -15.07 -13.72
#